data_AF-A0A813CBQ6-F1
#
_entry.id   AF-A0A813CBQ6-F1
#
_cell.length_a   1.000
_cell.length_b   1.000
_cell.length_c   1.000
_cell.angle_alpha   90.00
_cell.angle_beta   90.00
_cell.angle_gamma   90.00
#
_symmetry.space_group_name_H-M   'P 1'
#
loop_
_entity.id
_entity.type
_entity.pdbx_description
1 polymer ?
#
loop_
_entity_poly.entity_id
_entity_poly.type
_entity_poly.pdbx_seq_one_letter_code
_entity_poly.pdbx_strand_id
1 'polypeptide(L)'
;VYREASMLLARLESVNGVPKYVAKRLAESFPSEAAMSKALLSSPVAGDPVSRAMALASIRSRPAAERLVSEFLDGQALEWSALVHLLQTSGVPSGRACDIVASLGTDRTRLRQALELELEQSGGGSLGLETSEVKKALRRLAKDCV
;
A
#
# COMPACT_ATOMS: atom_id res chain seq x y z
N VAL A 1 -22.68 -20.33 2.16
CA VAL A 1 -21.24 -20.52 2.41
C VAL A 1 -20.50 -20.93 1.14
N TYR A 2 -20.82 -22.04 0.45
CA TYR A 2 -20.10 -22.49 -0.75
C TYR A 2 -20.07 -21.49 -1.93
N ARG A 3 -21.13 -20.69 -2.13
CA ARG A 3 -21.20 -19.75 -3.26
C ARG A 3 -20.22 -18.58 -3.13
N GLU A 4 -20.02 -18.06 -1.92
CA GLU A 4 -19.15 -16.92 -1.66
C GLU A 4 -17.67 -17.29 -1.75
N ALA A 5 -17.29 -18.46 -1.23
CA ALA A 5 -15.92 -18.97 -1.35
C ALA A 5 -15.51 -19.20 -2.82
N SER A 6 -16.44 -19.71 -3.65
CA SER A 6 -16.19 -19.89 -5.09
C SER A 6 -16.06 -18.57 -5.86
N MET A 7 -16.83 -17.54 -5.48
CA MET A 7 -16.71 -16.20 -6.09
C MET A 7 -15.40 -15.52 -5.69
N LEU A 8 -15.01 -15.61 -4.41
CA LEU A 8 -13.73 -15.11 -3.91
C LEU A 8 -12.56 -15.79 -4.63
N LEU A 9 -12.60 -17.12 -4.81
CA LEU A 9 -11.56 -17.85 -5.53
C LEU A 9 -11.43 -17.35 -6.98
N ALA A 10 -12.53 -17.26 -7.72
CA ALA A 10 -12.52 -16.80 -9.11
C ALA A 10 -11.92 -15.39 -9.23
N ARG A 11 -12.25 -14.51 -8.29
CA ARG A 11 -11.73 -13.14 -8.25
C ARG A 11 -10.24 -13.11 -7.93
N LEU A 12 -9.78 -13.88 -6.94
CA LEU A 12 -8.35 -14.02 -6.62
C LEU A 12 -7.54 -14.60 -7.79
N GLU A 13 -8.09 -15.56 -8.53
CA GLU A 13 -7.46 -16.15 -9.73
C GLU A 13 -7.38 -15.17 -10.90
N SER A 14 -8.28 -14.18 -10.96
CA SER A 14 -8.22 -13.12 -11.97
C SER A 14 -7.15 -12.05 -11.69
N VAL A 15 -6.62 -11.98 -10.46
CA VAL A 15 -5.57 -11.01 -10.10
C VAL A 15 -4.25 -11.41 -10.75
N ASN A 16 -3.83 -10.64 -11.75
CA ASN A 16 -2.57 -10.86 -12.44
C ASN A 16 -1.39 -10.79 -11.46
N GLY A 17 -0.60 -11.86 -11.37
CA GLY A 17 0.55 -11.98 -10.47
C GLY A 17 0.24 -12.70 -9.15
N VAL A 18 -1.01 -13.12 -8.92
CA VAL A 18 -1.39 -14.04 -7.84
C VAL A 18 -1.38 -15.48 -8.40
N PRO A 19 -0.50 -16.36 -7.92
CA PRO A 19 -0.51 -17.76 -8.35
C PRO A 19 -1.80 -18.48 -7.93
N LYS A 20 -2.28 -19.44 -8.73
CA LYS A 20 -3.50 -20.22 -8.41
C LYS A 20 -3.47 -20.88 -7.03
N TYR A 21 -2.33 -21.41 -6.62
CA TYR A 21 -2.19 -22.02 -5.29
C TYR A 21 -2.32 -20.98 -4.15
N VAL A 22 -1.90 -19.73 -4.39
CA VAL A 22 -2.09 -18.61 -3.45
C VAL A 22 -3.55 -18.19 -3.41
N ALA A 23 -4.18 -18.04 -4.59
CA ALA A 23 -5.61 -17.73 -4.70
C ALA A 23 -6.47 -18.76 -3.94
N LYS A 24 -6.18 -20.05 -4.14
CA LYS A 24 -6.85 -21.14 -3.42
C LYS A 24 -6.65 -21.06 -1.91
N ARG A 25 -5.41 -20.89 -1.44
CA ARG A 25 -5.11 -20.76 -0.01
C ARG A 25 -5.80 -19.56 0.63
N LEU A 26 -5.84 -18.43 -0.06
CA LEU A 26 -6.54 -17.22 0.41
C LEU A 26 -8.06 -17.45 0.47
N ALA A 27 -8.65 -18.06 -0.56
CA ALA A 27 -10.08 -18.40 -0.56
C ALA A 27 -10.46 -19.43 0.52
N GLU A 28 -9.55 -20.34 0.88
CA GLU A 28 -9.71 -21.27 2.01
C GLU A 28 -9.56 -20.57 3.37
N SER A 29 -8.71 -19.53 3.44
CA SER A 29 -8.44 -18.78 4.68
C SER A 29 -9.49 -17.73 4.99
N PHE A 30 -10.22 -17.23 3.98
CA PHE A 30 -11.19 -16.16 4.12
C PHE A 30 -12.58 -16.63 3.65
N PRO A 31 -13.61 -16.60 4.52
CA PRO A 31 -14.94 -17.12 4.17
C PRO A 31 -15.69 -16.26 3.14
N SER A 32 -15.25 -15.02 2.91
CA SER A 32 -15.88 -14.07 1.98
C SER A 32 -14.91 -12.96 1.56
N GLU A 33 -15.29 -12.22 0.51
CA GLU A 33 -14.55 -11.02 0.08
C GLU A 33 -14.49 -9.96 1.20
N ALA A 34 -15.57 -9.78 1.94
CA ALA A 34 -15.59 -8.86 3.08
C ALA A 34 -14.58 -9.25 4.16
N ALA A 35 -14.38 -10.55 4.39
CA ALA A 35 -13.34 -11.03 5.30
C ALA A 35 -11.93 -10.76 4.76
N MET A 36 -11.72 -10.90 3.44
CA MET A 36 -10.46 -10.56 2.78
C MET A 36 -10.17 -9.05 2.87
N SER A 37 -11.13 -8.19 2.51
CA SER A 37 -10.98 -6.73 2.62
C SER A 37 -10.73 -6.30 4.07
N LYS A 38 -11.45 -6.89 5.04
CA LYS A 38 -11.21 -6.64 6.47
C LYS A 38 -9.82 -7.11 6.90
N ALA A 39 -9.32 -8.22 6.38
CA ALA A 39 -7.96 -8.68 6.68
C ALA A 39 -6.92 -7.70 6.17
N LEU A 40 -7.07 -7.22 4.93
CA LEU A 40 -6.20 -6.20 4.32
C LEU A 40 -6.24 -4.85 5.07
N LEU A 41 -7.38 -4.50 5.68
CA LEU A 41 -7.57 -3.28 6.47
C LEU A 41 -7.32 -3.44 7.98
N SER A 42 -7.17 -4.67 8.48
CA SER A 42 -7.09 -4.92 9.93
C SER A 42 -5.95 -4.11 10.54
N SER A 43 -6.11 -3.53 11.73
CA SER A 43 -5.16 -2.69 12.50
C SER A 43 -3.98 -1.99 11.77
N PRO A 44 -3.90 -0.64 11.76
CA PRO A 44 -2.80 0.15 11.16
C PRO A 44 -1.42 -0.06 11.80
N VAL A 45 -1.35 -0.75 12.94
CA VAL A 45 -0.12 -0.95 13.74
C VAL A 45 0.82 -2.01 13.12
N ALA A 46 0.36 -2.77 12.12
CA ALA A 46 1.14 -3.82 11.45
C ALA A 46 1.18 -3.64 9.92
N GLY A 47 1.71 -2.50 9.46
CA GLY A 47 2.07 -2.28 8.06
C GLY A 47 0.91 -1.87 7.15
N ASP A 48 1.28 -1.24 6.03
CA ASP A 48 0.36 -0.77 5.00
C ASP A 48 -0.40 -1.94 4.30
N PRO A 49 -1.52 -1.65 3.61
CA PRO A 49 -2.34 -2.68 2.98
C PRO A 49 -1.57 -3.57 1.99
N VAL A 50 -0.57 -3.05 1.28
CA VAL A 50 0.23 -3.82 0.30
C VAL A 50 1.22 -4.72 1.02
N SER A 51 1.93 -4.21 2.04
CA SER A 51 2.78 -5.06 2.88
C SER A 51 1.99 -6.22 3.51
N ARG A 52 0.74 -5.96 3.86
CA ARG A 52 -0.16 -7.00 4.39
C ARG A 52 -0.62 -7.99 3.32
N ALA A 53 -0.98 -7.51 2.14
CA ALA A 53 -1.26 -8.37 0.99
C ALA A 53 -0.06 -9.28 0.68
N MET A 54 1.17 -8.74 0.69
CA MET A 54 2.39 -9.52 0.54
C MET A 54 2.53 -10.59 1.63
N ALA A 55 2.26 -10.25 2.90
CA ALA A 55 2.33 -11.19 4.02
C ALA A 55 1.28 -12.31 3.89
N LEU A 56 0.00 -11.96 3.72
CA LEU A 56 -1.13 -12.88 3.60
C LEU A 56 -0.96 -13.83 2.40
N ALA A 57 -0.60 -13.26 1.26
CA ALA A 57 -0.47 -14.00 0.01
C ALA A 57 0.92 -14.63 -0.16
N SER A 58 1.87 -14.34 0.75
CA SER A 58 3.28 -14.71 0.63
C SER A 58 3.89 -14.30 -0.73
N ILE A 59 3.41 -13.20 -1.31
CA ILE A 59 3.84 -12.71 -2.62
C ILE A 59 5.02 -11.76 -2.41
N ARG A 60 6.14 -12.02 -3.09
CA ARG A 60 7.34 -11.16 -3.05
C ARG A 60 7.25 -9.96 -3.99
N SER A 61 6.38 -10.04 -4.99
CA SER A 61 6.16 -8.98 -5.97
C SER A 61 5.22 -7.92 -5.40
N ARG A 62 5.76 -6.73 -5.15
CA ARG A 62 4.98 -5.56 -4.74
C ARG A 62 3.90 -5.19 -5.77
N PRO A 63 4.15 -5.16 -7.09
CA PRO A 63 3.10 -4.90 -8.08
C PRO A 63 1.94 -5.90 -8.04
N ALA A 64 2.22 -7.18 -7.74
CA ALA A 64 1.17 -8.18 -7.61
C ALA A 64 0.35 -7.97 -6.33
N ALA A 65 0.99 -7.57 -5.23
CA ALA A 65 0.31 -7.21 -3.99
C ALA A 65 -0.51 -5.93 -4.13
N GLU A 66 -0.05 -4.95 -4.90
CA GLU A 66 -0.82 -3.73 -5.24
C GLU A 66 -2.07 -4.07 -6.04
N ARG A 67 -1.98 -4.95 -7.04
CA ARG A 67 -3.17 -5.42 -7.77
C ARG A 67 -4.14 -6.16 -6.86
N LEU A 68 -3.63 -6.98 -5.94
CA LEU A 68 -4.46 -7.67 -4.95
C LEU A 68 -5.16 -6.66 -4.04
N VAL A 69 -4.47 -5.64 -3.55
CA VAL A 69 -5.09 -4.56 -2.77
C VAL A 69 -6.13 -3.82 -3.60
N SER A 70 -5.82 -3.47 -4.84
CA SER A 70 -6.75 -2.78 -5.75
C SER A 70 -8.03 -3.58 -6.05
N GLU A 71 -7.94 -4.91 -6.03
CA GLU A 71 -9.07 -5.79 -6.32
C GLU A 71 -10.10 -5.79 -5.17
N PHE A 72 -9.63 -5.62 -3.94
CA PHE A 72 -10.43 -5.77 -2.72
C PHE A 72 -10.65 -4.48 -1.92
N LEU A 73 -9.84 -3.45 -2.18
CA LEU A 73 -9.87 -2.15 -1.52
C LEU A 73 -9.86 -1.03 -2.56
N ASP A 74 -10.50 0.08 -2.22
CA ASP A 74 -10.51 1.27 -3.06
C ASP A 74 -9.11 1.90 -3.18
N GLY A 75 -8.92 2.74 -4.21
CA GLY A 75 -7.64 3.39 -4.52
C GLY A 75 -6.98 4.13 -3.35
N GLN A 76 -7.75 4.58 -2.35
CA GLN A 76 -7.20 5.22 -1.15
C GLN A 76 -6.28 4.30 -0.33
N ALA A 77 -6.48 2.99 -0.36
CA ALA A 77 -5.61 2.02 0.31
C ALA A 77 -4.24 1.91 -0.38
N LEU A 78 -4.20 2.09 -1.70
CA LEU A 78 -2.95 2.11 -2.48
C LEU A 78 -2.19 3.40 -2.25
N GLU A 79 -2.88 4.54 -2.17
CA GLU A 79 -2.25 5.83 -1.84
C GLU A 79 -1.56 5.78 -0.47
N TRP A 80 -2.21 5.18 0.53
CA TRP A 80 -1.61 4.96 1.85
C TRP A 80 -0.31 4.16 1.76
N SER A 81 -0.34 3.05 1.01
CA SER A 81 0.84 2.20 0.82
C SER A 81 1.98 2.89 0.09
N ALA A 82 1.66 3.68 -0.94
CA ALA A 82 2.64 4.45 -1.68
C ALA A 82 3.36 5.46 -0.77
N LEU A 83 2.63 6.17 0.08
CA LEU A 83 3.21 7.12 1.04
C LEU A 83 4.11 6.43 2.08
N VAL A 84 3.66 5.31 2.64
CA VAL A 84 4.47 4.52 3.58
C VAL A 84 5.76 4.05 2.90
N HIS A 85 5.69 3.60 1.65
CA HIS A 85 6.86 3.15 0.91
C HIS A 85 7.82 4.29 0.56
N LEU A 86 7.31 5.47 0.22
CA LEU A 86 8.13 6.66 -0.01
C LEU A 86 8.88 7.08 1.26
N LEU A 87 8.22 7.05 2.42
CA LEU A 87 8.85 7.30 3.71
C LEU A 87 9.93 6.26 4.03
N GLN A 88 9.63 4.97 3.81
CA GLN A 88 10.58 3.87 4.03
C GLN A 88 11.80 3.95 3.12
N THR A 89 11.60 4.15 1.81
CA THR A 89 12.70 4.37 0.85
C THR A 89 13.49 5.62 1.18
N SER A 90 12.89 6.56 1.93
CA SER A 90 13.56 7.75 2.43
C SER A 90 14.39 7.56 3.71
N GLY A 91 14.34 6.37 4.31
CA GLY A 91 15.04 5.99 5.53
C GLY A 91 14.20 6.13 6.81
N VAL A 92 12.89 6.34 6.70
CA VAL A 92 11.98 6.34 7.86
C VAL A 92 11.63 4.89 8.22
N PRO A 93 11.79 4.46 9.49
CA PRO A 93 11.39 3.11 9.91
C PRO A 93 9.91 2.83 9.63
N SER A 94 9.58 1.57 9.30
CA SER A 94 8.23 1.17 8.87
C SER A 94 7.13 1.57 9.87
N GLY A 95 7.33 1.35 11.17
CA GLY A 95 6.37 1.76 12.20
C GLY A 95 6.13 3.27 12.20
N ARG A 96 7.20 4.06 12.18
CA ARG A 96 7.12 5.52 12.16
C ARG A 96 6.52 6.05 10.85
N ALA A 97 6.79 5.40 9.72
CA ALA A 97 6.16 5.75 8.45
C ALA A 97 4.64 5.53 8.51
N CYS A 98 4.18 4.42 9.09
CA CYS A 98 2.75 4.18 9.32
C CYS A 98 2.14 5.22 10.26
N ASP A 99 2.82 5.57 11.36
CA ASP A 99 2.34 6.57 12.32
C ASP A 99 2.19 7.96 11.68
N ILE A 100 3.17 8.37 10.86
CA ILE A 100 3.13 9.65 10.13
C ILE A 100 1.96 9.67 9.14
N VAL A 101 1.78 8.62 8.33
CA VAL A 101 0.67 8.58 7.37
C VAL A 101 -0.68 8.51 8.09
N ALA A 102 -0.72 7.90 9.28
CA ALA A 102 -1.90 7.90 10.15
C ALA A 102 -2.21 9.26 10.77
N SER A 103 -1.21 9.98 11.28
CA SER A 103 -1.39 11.34 11.79
C SER A 103 -1.79 12.31 10.68
N LEU A 104 -1.36 12.05 9.44
CA LEU A 104 -1.72 12.85 8.27
C LEU A 104 -3.18 12.68 7.83
N GLY A 105 -3.92 11.66 8.29
CA GLY A 105 -5.38 11.57 8.12
C GLY A 105 -5.90 11.98 6.73
N THR A 106 -6.51 13.18 6.66
CA THR A 106 -7.09 13.82 5.46
C THR A 106 -6.13 14.78 4.71
N ASP A 107 -5.00 15.17 5.31
CA ASP A 107 -3.95 16.00 4.68
C ASP A 107 -3.07 15.20 3.68
N ARG A 108 -3.41 13.93 3.41
CA ARG A 108 -2.75 13.10 2.38
C ARG A 108 -2.71 13.78 1.03
N THR A 109 -3.77 14.51 0.67
CA THR A 109 -3.85 15.27 -0.57
C THR A 109 -2.84 16.41 -0.59
N ARG A 110 -2.63 17.08 0.56
CA ARG A 110 -1.61 18.15 0.68
C ARG A 110 -0.20 17.60 0.64
N LEU A 111 0.05 16.44 1.25
CA LEU A 111 1.36 15.80 1.16
C LEU A 111 1.66 15.31 -0.26
N ARG A 112 0.65 14.74 -0.92
CA ARG A 112 0.72 14.37 -2.34
C ARG A 112 0.96 15.59 -3.21
N GLN A 113 0.20 16.65 -3.01
CA GLN A 113 0.39 17.92 -3.71
C GLN A 113 1.76 18.52 -3.41
N ALA A 114 2.26 18.48 -2.18
CA ALA A 114 3.60 18.96 -1.86
C ALA A 114 4.67 18.11 -2.54
N LEU A 115 4.50 16.79 -2.62
CA LEU A 115 5.38 15.89 -3.36
C LEU A 115 5.30 16.13 -4.87
N GLU A 116 4.11 16.27 -5.44
CA GLU A 116 3.88 16.55 -6.87
C GLU A 116 4.43 17.94 -7.23
N LEU A 117 4.20 18.96 -6.40
CA LEU A 117 4.70 20.32 -6.59
C LEU A 117 6.23 20.37 -6.46
N GLU A 118 6.83 19.64 -5.53
CA GLU A 118 8.29 19.50 -5.43
C GLU A 118 8.86 18.72 -6.63
N LEU A 119 8.16 17.69 -7.13
CA LEU A 119 8.56 16.97 -8.36
C LEU A 119 8.45 17.85 -9.61
N GLU A 120 7.43 18.71 -9.69
CA GLU A 120 7.26 19.69 -10.76
C GLU A 120 8.29 20.82 -10.68
N GLN A 121 8.52 21.38 -9.48
CA GLN A 121 9.49 22.45 -9.24
C GLN A 121 10.94 22.00 -9.40
N SER A 122 11.23 20.74 -9.10
CA SER A 122 12.55 20.13 -9.34
C SER A 122 12.80 19.78 -10.81
N GLY A 123 11.86 20.06 -11.72
CA GLY A 123 12.06 19.91 -13.17
C GLY A 123 12.19 18.46 -13.62
N GLY A 124 11.52 17.53 -12.93
CA GLY A 124 11.60 16.09 -13.15
C GLY A 124 10.91 15.57 -14.40
N GLY A 125 11.16 16.18 -15.56
CA GLY A 125 10.98 15.51 -16.83
C GLY A 125 11.99 14.37 -16.92
N SER A 126 11.52 13.13 -16.73
CA SER A 126 12.18 11.89 -17.14
C SER A 126 13.70 11.96 -17.23
N LEU A 127 14.43 11.86 -16.11
CA LEU A 127 15.78 11.31 -15.94
C LEU A 127 16.38 11.78 -14.61
N GLY A 128 16.26 10.95 -13.57
CA GLY A 128 17.20 10.92 -12.44
C GLY A 128 17.28 12.18 -11.56
N LEU A 129 16.19 12.53 -10.86
CA LEU A 129 16.33 13.35 -9.66
C LEU A 129 16.83 12.47 -8.51
N GLU A 130 17.95 12.88 -7.93
CA GLU A 130 18.53 12.21 -6.79
C GLU A 130 17.48 12.08 -5.69
N THR A 131 17.16 10.84 -5.33
CA THR A 131 16.27 10.48 -4.21
C THR A 131 16.55 11.24 -2.91
N SER A 132 17.70 11.95 -2.79
CA SER A 132 18.21 12.72 -1.66
C SER A 132 17.36 13.96 -1.31
N GLU A 133 16.82 14.71 -2.28
CA GLU A 133 16.04 15.93 -2.02
C GLU A 133 14.62 15.59 -1.55
N VAL A 134 13.96 14.65 -2.24
CA VAL A 134 12.67 14.07 -1.82
C VAL A 134 12.79 13.43 -0.43
N LYS A 135 13.91 12.73 -0.17
CA LYS A 135 14.28 12.20 1.15
C LYS A 135 14.37 13.30 2.22
N LYS A 136 14.99 14.43 1.91
CA LYS A 136 15.12 15.55 2.86
C LYS A 136 13.76 16.17 3.17
N ALA A 137 12.92 16.41 2.15
CA ALA A 137 11.59 16.97 2.32
C ALA A 137 10.72 16.05 3.19
N LEU A 138 10.68 14.76 2.88
CA LEU A 138 9.97 13.76 3.69
C LEU A 138 10.50 13.68 5.13
N ARG A 139 11.83 13.80 5.34
CA ARG A 139 12.41 13.83 6.70
C ARG A 139 12.07 15.11 7.47
N ARG A 140 11.99 16.26 6.81
CA ARG A 140 11.58 17.52 7.44
C ARG A 140 10.12 17.43 7.87
N LEU A 141 9.26 16.97 6.97
CA LEU A 141 7.84 16.81 7.25
C LEU A 141 7.58 15.75 8.34
N ALA A 142 8.35 14.65 8.35
CA ALA A 142 8.35 13.66 9.43
C ALA A 142 8.86 14.18 10.79
N LYS A 143 9.62 15.29 10.81
CA LYS A 143 10.01 15.98 12.04
C LYS A 143 8.93 16.95 12.51
N ASP A 144 8.25 17.61 11.58
CA ASP A 144 7.23 18.63 11.88
C ASP A 144 5.89 18.02 12.32
N CYS A 145 5.63 16.74 12.01
CA CYS A 145 4.46 15.99 12.49
C CYS A 145 4.61 15.41 13.92
N VAL A 146 5.62 15.84 14.70
CA VAL A 146 5.84 15.48 16.13
C VAL A 146 5.48 16.67 17.01
#